data_AF-A0A2H5ZEY4-F1
#
_entry.id   AF-A0A2H5ZEY4-F1
#
_cell.length_a   1.000
_cell.length_b   1.000
_cell.length_c   1.000
_cell.angle_alpha   90.00
_cell.angle_beta   90.00
_cell.angle_gamma   90.00
#
_symmetry.space_group_name_H-M   'P 1'
#
loop_
_entity.id
_entity.type
_entity.pdbx_description
1 polymer ?
#
loop_
_entity_poly.entity_id
_entity_poly.type
_entity_poly.pdbx_seq_one_letter_code
_entity_poly.pdbx_strand_id
1 'polypeptide(L)'
;MLHDAVRFSELRQAVPGLSDRLLSERLKELEAEGIVVRVVRPETPVRVEYHLTEKGRALQSVIEAVSAWAERWIELPSASPESSHPEEAAATRGR
;
A
#
# COMPACT_ATOMS: atom_id res chain seq x y z
N MET A 1 6.50 -8.78 0.39
CA MET A 1 6.94 -8.63 -1.01
C MET A 1 5.73 -8.68 -1.91
N LEU A 2 5.62 -7.76 -2.87
CA LEU A 2 4.52 -7.72 -3.83
C LEU A 2 4.64 -8.91 -4.79
N HIS A 3 3.74 -9.89 -4.64
CA HIS A 3 3.52 -11.01 -5.57
C HIS A 3 3.20 -10.49 -6.98
N ASP A 4 3.36 -11.32 -8.01
CA ASP A 4 3.23 -10.91 -9.43
C ASP A 4 1.98 -10.07 -9.74
N ALA A 5 0.83 -10.41 -9.15
CA ALA A 5 -0.42 -9.67 -9.29
C ALA A 5 -1.02 -9.33 -7.93
N VAL A 6 -1.30 -8.05 -7.67
CA VAL A 6 -1.95 -7.62 -6.42
C VAL A 6 -3.08 -6.65 -6.68
N ARG A 7 -4.22 -6.84 -6.00
CA ARG A 7 -5.37 -5.93 -6.09
C ARG A 7 -5.20 -4.71 -5.18
N PHE A 8 -5.93 -3.64 -5.49
CA PHE A 8 -5.96 -2.42 -4.68
C PHE A 8 -6.27 -2.69 -3.19
N SER A 9 -7.25 -3.55 -2.92
CA SER A 9 -7.63 -3.90 -1.54
C SER A 9 -6.52 -4.61 -0.78
N GLU A 10 -5.72 -5.44 -1.45
CA GLU A 10 -4.59 -6.14 -0.84
C GLU A 10 -3.43 -5.18 -0.58
N LEU A 11 -3.16 -4.26 -1.51
CA LEU A 11 -2.20 -3.16 -1.31
C LEU A 11 -2.56 -2.28 -0.12
N ARG A 12 -3.84 -1.92 0.01
CA ARG A 12 -4.37 -1.15 1.15
C ARG A 12 -4.18 -1.88 2.47
N GLN A 13 -4.46 -3.19 2.49
CA GLN A 13 -4.28 -4.01 3.70
C GLN A 13 -2.81 -4.16 4.09
N ALA A 14 -1.90 -4.21 3.10
CA ALA A 14 -0.47 -4.32 3.34
C ALA A 14 0.17 -3.05 3.93
N VAL A 15 -0.49 -1.88 3.82
CA VAL A 15 0.02 -0.60 4.34
C VAL A 15 -1.03 0.07 5.23
N PRO A 16 -1.14 -0.36 6.51
CA PRO A 16 -2.07 0.24 7.47
C PRO A 16 -1.82 1.75 7.63
N GLY A 17 -2.91 2.53 7.72
CA GLY A 17 -2.85 3.99 7.88
C GLY A 17 -2.75 4.78 6.56
N LEU A 18 -2.60 4.12 5.41
CA LEU A 18 -2.61 4.79 4.11
C LEU A 18 -4.05 5.00 3.61
N SER A 19 -4.41 6.26 3.33
CA SER A 19 -5.73 6.56 2.74
C SER A 19 -5.85 6.06 1.30
N ASP A 20 -7.06 5.68 0.88
CA ASP A 20 -7.34 5.21 -0.48
C ASP A 20 -6.96 6.25 -1.56
N ARG A 21 -7.15 7.55 -1.26
CA ARG A 21 -6.74 8.65 -2.14
C ARG A 21 -5.23 8.64 -2.35
N LEU A 22 -4.46 8.58 -1.26
CA LEU A 22 -3.01 8.59 -1.33
C LEU A 22 -2.45 7.32 -2.00
N LEU A 23 -3.00 6.14 -1.70
CA LEU A 23 -2.61 4.91 -2.39
C LEU A 23 -2.85 5.01 -3.90
N SER A 24 -4.00 5.54 -4.31
CA SER A 24 -4.33 5.75 -5.72
C SER A 24 -3.37 6.72 -6.40
N GLU A 25 -2.97 7.80 -5.72
CA GLU A 25 -1.97 8.76 -6.21
C GLU A 25 -0.61 8.10 -6.38
N ARG A 26 -0.13 7.36 -5.37
CA ARG A 26 1.16 6.65 -5.44
C ARG A 26 1.19 5.60 -6.55
N LEU A 27 0.10 4.86 -6.76
CA LEU A 27 0.04 3.88 -7.85
C LEU A 27 0.08 4.56 -9.23
N LYS A 28 -0.57 5.71 -9.40
CA LYS A 28 -0.48 6.51 -10.63
C LYS A 28 0.93 7.03 -10.88
N GLU A 29 1.60 7.51 -9.84
CA GLU A 29 3.01 7.96 -9.93
C GLU A 29 3.92 6.80 -10.35
N LEU A 30 3.80 5.64 -9.69
CA LEU A 30 4.59 4.45 -10.02
C LEU A 30 4.30 3.89 -11.42
N GLU A 31 3.05 4.02 -11.89
CA GLU A 31 2.67 3.68 -13.27
C GLU A 31 3.30 4.66 -14.28
N ALA A 32 3.23 5.96 -14.02
CA ALA A 32 3.85 6.99 -14.85
C ALA A 32 5.38 6.82 -14.96
N GLU A 33 6.02 6.38 -13.88
CA GLU A 33 7.45 6.07 -13.85
C GLU A 33 7.81 4.70 -14.44
N GLY A 34 6.82 3.91 -14.88
CA GLY A 34 7.02 2.58 -15.47
C GLY A 34 7.55 1.56 -14.46
N ILE A 35 7.29 1.74 -13.17
CA ILE A 35 7.65 0.83 -12.07
C ILE A 35 6.54 -0.21 -11.86
N VAL A 36 5.29 0.22 -12.02
CA VAL A 36 4.09 -0.61 -11.92
C VAL A 36 3.33 -0.58 -13.25
N VAL A 37 2.65 -1.66 -13.59
CA VAL A 37 1.65 -1.69 -14.67
C VAL A 37 0.29 -2.07 -14.11
N ARG A 38 -0.75 -1.35 -14.54
CA ARG A 38 -2.14 -1.63 -14.20
C ARG A 38 -2.78 -2.50 -15.28
N VAL A 39 -3.26 -3.67 -14.88
CA VAL A 39 -3.90 -4.65 -15.78
C VAL A 39 -5.38 -4.78 -15.44
N VAL A 40 -6.25 -4.60 -16.44
CA VAL A 40 -7.69 -4.85 -16.31
C VAL A 40 -7.99 -6.23 -16.88
N ARG A 41 -8.48 -7.13 -16.04
CA ARG A 41 -8.91 -8.48 -16.43
C ARG A 41 -10.41 -8.45 -16.75
N PRO A 42 -10.81 -8.67 -18.03
CA PRO A 42 -12.20 -8.63 -18.45
C PRO A 42 -12.92 -9.94 -18.11
N GLU A 43 -12.88 -10.35 -16.85
CA GLU A 43 -13.64 -11.48 -16.31
C GLU A 43 -14.88 -10.99 -15.55
N THR A 44 -15.73 -11.90 -15.09
CA THR A 44 -16.90 -11.57 -14.27
C THR A 44 -16.68 -12.08 -12.84
N PRO A 45 -16.58 -11.21 -11.82
CA PRO A 45 -16.56 -9.74 -11.88
C PRO A 45 -15.24 -9.18 -12.45
N VAL A 46 -15.27 -7.99 -13.07
CA VAL A 46 -14.06 -7.34 -13.63
C VAL A 46 -13.04 -7.13 -12.52
N ARG A 47 -11.79 -7.51 -12.77
CA ARG A 47 -10.69 -7.33 -11.81
C ARG A 47 -9.64 -6.36 -12.32
N VAL A 48 -9.08 -5.61 -11.38
CA VAL A 48 -7.94 -4.71 -11.62
C VAL A 48 -6.78 -5.20 -10.76
N GLU A 49 -5.65 -5.42 -11.42
CA GLU A 49 -4.42 -5.90 -10.81
C GLU A 49 -3.28 -4.90 -11.07
N TYR A 50 -2.35 -4.82 -10.13
CA TYR A 50 -1.12 -4.08 -10.25
C TYR A 50 0.04 -5.07 -10.24
N HIS A 51 0.94 -4.91 -11.20
CA HIS A 51 2.09 -5.78 -11.39
C HIS A 51 3.36 -4.93 -11.40
N LEU A 52 4.45 -5.44 -10.82
CA LEU A 52 5.76 -4.78 -10.99
C LEU A 52 6.25 -4.99 -12.43
N THR A 53 6.84 -3.95 -13.01
CA THR A 53 7.61 -4.07 -14.23
C THR A 53 8.98 -4.68 -13.93
N GLU A 54 9.79 -4.94 -14.97
CA GLU A 54 11.19 -5.31 -14.76
C GLU A 54 11.97 -4.23 -14.00
N LYS A 55 11.75 -2.95 -14.35
CA LYS A 55 12.29 -1.79 -13.61
C LYS A 55 11.86 -1.83 -12.14
N GLY A 56 10.60 -2.13 -11.86
CA GLY A 56 10.10 -2.22 -10.49
C GLY A 56 10.66 -3.39 -9.69
N ARG A 57 10.82 -4.56 -10.31
CA ARG A 57 11.48 -5.71 -9.67
C ARG A 57 12.96 -5.43 -9.35
N ALA A 58 13.68 -4.74 -10.24
CA ALA A 58 15.08 -4.40 -10.00
C ALA A 58 15.29 -3.50 -8.76
N LEU A 59 14.29 -2.68 -8.39
CA LEU A 59 14.34 -1.84 -7.18
C LEU A 59 14.34 -2.64 -5.87
N GLN A 60 13.92 -3.91 -5.88
CA GLN A 60 13.84 -4.73 -4.68
C GLN A 60 15.17 -4.77 -3.93
N SER A 61 16.28 -4.98 -4.63
CA SER A 61 17.62 -5.02 -4.04
C SER A 61 18.00 -3.71 -3.32
N VAL A 62 17.58 -2.57 -3.88
CA VAL A 62 17.84 -1.25 -3.30
C VAL A 62 17.01 -1.05 -2.02
N ILE A 63 15.73 -1.43 -2.07
CA ILE A 63 14.83 -1.36 -0.91
C ILE A 63 15.37 -2.24 0.23
N GLU A 64 15.77 -3.48 -0.08
CA GLU A 64 16.37 -4.42 0.88
C GLU A 64 17.65 -3.86 1.51
N ALA A 65 18.51 -3.21 0.71
CA ALA A 65 19.72 -2.57 1.22
C ALA A 65 19.40 -1.41 2.19
N VAL A 66 18.38 -0.61 1.88
CA VAL A 66 17.90 0.47 2.77
C VAL A 66 17.29 -0.12 4.04
N SER A 67 16.49 -1.19 3.94
CA SER A 67 15.94 -1.90 5.11
C SER A 67 17.03 -2.45 6.02
N ALA A 68 18.03 -3.13 5.46
CA ALA A 68 19.16 -3.66 6.22
C ALA A 68 20.01 -2.55 6.88
N TRP A 69 20.10 -1.37 6.25
CA TRP A 69 20.68 -0.20 6.88
C TRP A 69 19.81 0.30 8.04
N ALA A 70 18.50 0.44 7.83
CA ALA A 70 17.57 0.91 8.85
C ALA A 70 17.56 0.00 10.08
N GLU A 71 17.52 -1.31 9.91
CA GLU A 71 17.57 -2.30 11.01
C GLU A 71 18.81 -2.17 11.90
N ARG A 72 19.94 -1.70 11.33
CA ARG A 72 21.19 -1.53 12.07
C ARG A 72 21.27 -0.22 12.86
N TRP A 73 20.58 0.82 12.40
CA TRP A 73 20.82 2.19 12.87
C TRP A 73 19.57 2.89 13.41
N ILE A 74 18.38 2.38 13.10
CA ILE A 74 17.10 2.94 13.52
C ILE A 74 16.50 1.99 14.55
N GLU A 75 16.46 2.43 15.81
CA GLU A 75 15.64 1.80 16.83
C GLU A 75 14.19 2.23 16.62
N LEU A 76 13.37 1.32 16.10
CA LEU A 76 11.94 1.54 16.07
C LEU A 76 11.40 1.38 17.50
N PRO A 77 10.66 2.37 18.05
CA PRO A 77 9.97 2.15 19.31
C PRO A 77 9.09 0.93 19.15
N SER A 78 9.26 -0.07 20.03
CA SER A 78 8.39 -1.24 20.09
C SER A 78 6.96 -0.72 20.15
N ALA A 79 6.13 -1.07 19.15
CA ALA A 79 4.75 -0.61 19.09
C ALA A 79 4.02 -1.02 20.38
N SER A 80 3.89 -0.08 21.32
CA SER A 80 2.97 -0.23 22.44
C SER A 80 1.56 -0.29 21.86
N PRO A 81 0.74 -1.28 22.22
CA PRO A 81 -0.61 -1.40 21.70
C PRO A 81 -1.51 -0.41 22.42
N GLU A 82 -1.42 0.88 22.07
CA GLU A 82 -2.31 1.89 22.64
C GLU A 82 -2.50 3.07 21.70
N SER A 83 -3.55 3.01 20.87
CA SER A 83 -4.59 4.05 20.85
C SER A 83 -5.83 3.50 20.14
N SER A 84 -6.70 2.89 20.95
CA SER A 84 -8.14 2.87 20.77
C SER A 84 -8.60 4.26 20.31
N HIS A 85 -9.12 4.39 19.09
CA HIS A 85 -9.98 5.54 18.79
C HIS A 85 -11.36 5.24 19.39
N PRO A 86 -11.83 6.01 20.38
CA PRO A 86 -13.22 5.94 20.78
C PRO A 86 -14.11 6.47 19.66
N GLU A 87 -15.19 5.73 19.42
CA GLU A 87 -16.36 6.11 18.64
C GLU A 87 -16.90 7.46 19.13
N GLU A 88 -16.67 8.53 18.37
CA GLU A 88 -17.25 9.84 18.67
C GLU A 88 -18.64 9.93 18.02
N ALA A 89 -19.64 9.87 18.90
CA ALA A 89 -21.05 9.98 18.63
C ALA A 89 -21.42 11.26 17.86
N ALA A 90 -22.02 11.10 16.68
CA ALA A 90 -22.82 12.14 16.06
C ALA A 90 -24.30 11.99 16.47
N ALA A 91 -24.65 12.76 17.50
CA ALA A 91 -25.90 13.48 17.71
C ALA A 91 -27.23 12.91 17.16
N THR A 92 -28.09 12.60 18.12
CA THR A 92 -29.55 12.66 18.16
C THR A 92 -30.23 13.82 17.37
N ARG A 93 -31.43 13.48 16.84
CA ARG A 93 -32.62 14.31 16.48
C ARG A 93 -32.63 15.07 15.14
N GLY A 94 -33.64 14.76 14.31
CA GLY A 94 -34.02 15.63 13.20
C GLY A 94 -35.14 15.20 12.25
N ARG A 95 -36.28 14.72 12.79
CA ARG A 95 -37.64 14.66 12.19
C ARG A 95 -37.88 13.73 10.98
#